data_AF-A0AAP7DEK0-F1
#
_entry.id   AF-A0AAP7DEK0-F1
#
_cell.length_a   1.000
_cell.length_b   1.000
_cell.length_c   1.000
_cell.angle_alpha   90.00
_cell.angle_beta   90.00
_cell.angle_gamma   90.00
#
_symmetry.space_group_name_H-M   'P 1'
#
loop_
_entity.id
_entity.type
_entity.pdbx_description
1 polymer ?
#
loop_
_entity_poly.entity_id
_entity_poly.type
_entity_poly.pdbx_seq_one_letter_code
_entity_poly.pdbx_strand_id
1 'polypeptide(L)'
;MQKIRQLNLSELPNVESLSIFMSHDEDVEHRLAEGLFLTEVYERSNAALLFFHKVSSSNKSFENSAYLRAGLNEFYGIQDAAKRDFKKNELTEFTPKLSDSLNPLVHLMYLLRHVNVHAKITTTNTMPVNLISNLGGVEHEVAIDIVIMDTPTLQNLTLCGEAKRYYDITELEKASNWLDHTQCHFGVVEVFRRGVSAYCRELLRAAKLV
;
A
#
# COMPACT_ATOMS: atom_id res chain seq x y z
N MET A 1 4.31 0.36 -30.24
CA MET A 1 4.36 -0.78 -29.31
C MET A 1 3.94 -0.29 -27.93
N GLN A 2 3.01 -0.97 -27.25
CA GLN A 2 2.70 -0.65 -25.85
C GLN A 2 3.90 -1.06 -24.99
N LYS A 3 4.37 -0.16 -24.11
CA LYS A 3 5.47 -0.43 -23.18
C LYS A 3 4.92 -1.25 -22.01
N ILE A 4 5.41 -2.47 -21.86
CA ILE A 4 5.13 -3.30 -20.68
C ILE A 4 5.87 -2.69 -19.48
N ARG A 5 5.16 -2.47 -18.38
CA ARG A 5 5.71 -2.04 -17.09
C ARG A 5 6.48 -3.21 -16.50
N GLN A 6 7.71 -2.96 -16.07
CA GLN A 6 8.57 -3.97 -15.45
C GLN A 6 8.35 -3.94 -13.94
N LEU A 7 8.14 -5.10 -13.33
CA LEU A 7 8.01 -5.22 -11.87
C LEU A 7 9.33 -5.69 -11.27
N ASN A 8 9.95 -4.90 -10.39
CA ASN A 8 11.14 -5.37 -9.70
C ASN A 8 10.75 -6.14 -8.43
N LEU A 9 10.64 -7.46 -8.53
CA LEU A 9 10.27 -8.33 -7.39
C LEU A 9 11.22 -8.21 -6.19
N SER A 10 12.46 -7.74 -6.37
CA SER A 10 13.37 -7.49 -5.24
C SER A 10 12.98 -6.28 -4.39
N GLU A 11 12.08 -5.41 -4.86
CA GLU A 11 11.60 -4.24 -4.13
C GLU A 11 10.37 -4.56 -3.27
N LEU A 12 9.85 -5.79 -3.31
CA LEU A 12 8.80 -6.20 -2.39
C LEU A 12 9.29 -6.05 -0.94
N PRO A 13 8.49 -5.44 -0.05
CA PRO A 13 8.94 -5.17 1.31
C PRO A 13 9.16 -6.48 2.06
N ASN A 14 10.22 -6.54 2.85
CA ASN A 14 10.38 -7.61 3.83
C ASN A 14 9.51 -7.27 5.05
N VAL A 15 8.48 -8.08 5.32
CA VAL A 15 7.57 -7.87 6.45
C VAL A 15 7.91 -8.88 7.53
N GLU A 16 8.56 -8.40 8.59
CA GLU A 16 9.02 -9.24 9.70
C GLU A 16 8.17 -9.02 10.97
N SER A 17 7.43 -7.93 11.04
CA SER A 17 6.66 -7.53 12.21
C SER A 17 5.47 -6.65 11.85
N LEU A 18 4.51 -6.60 12.77
CA LEU A 18 3.37 -5.70 12.73
C LEU A 18 3.69 -4.41 13.46
N SER A 19 3.37 -3.29 12.81
CA SER A 19 3.33 -2.01 13.51
C SER A 19 2.02 -1.86 14.25
N ILE A 20 2.09 -1.54 15.55
CA ILE A 20 0.92 -1.07 16.31
C ILE A 20 0.60 0.40 16.03
N PHE A 21 1.52 1.11 15.37
CA PHE A 21 1.39 2.53 15.07
C PHE A 21 0.80 2.75 13.67
N MET A 22 -0.10 3.73 13.60
CA MET A 22 -0.66 4.25 12.34
C MET A 22 0.30 5.28 11.74
N SER A 23 1.48 4.82 11.32
CA SER A 23 2.53 5.67 10.75
C SER A 23 3.24 4.97 9.59
N HIS A 24 4.03 5.75 8.86
CA HIS A 24 4.95 5.19 7.89
C HIS A 24 6.06 4.37 8.56
N ASP A 25 6.87 3.69 7.75
CA ASP A 25 8.17 3.21 8.21
C ASP A 25 8.98 4.39 8.78
N GLU A 26 9.76 4.16 9.83
CA GLU A 26 10.39 5.21 10.64
C GLU A 26 11.23 6.19 9.80
N ASP A 27 11.98 5.68 8.81
CA ASP A 27 12.78 6.48 7.89
C ASP A 27 11.94 7.44 7.03
N VAL A 28 10.75 6.99 6.64
CA VAL A 28 9.81 7.76 5.81
C VAL A 28 9.02 8.75 6.68
N GLU A 29 8.52 8.31 7.84
CA GLU A 29 7.74 9.14 8.75
C GLU A 29 8.54 10.36 9.18
N HIS A 30 9.76 10.16 9.66
CA HIS A 30 10.63 11.23 10.11
C HIS A 30 10.88 12.26 9.00
N ARG A 31 11.15 11.79 7.77
CA ARG A 31 11.46 12.66 6.63
C ARG A 31 10.25 13.43 6.11
N LEU A 32 9.05 12.83 6.13
CA LEU A 32 7.83 13.54 5.74
C LEU A 32 7.38 14.53 6.81
N ALA A 33 7.50 14.16 8.09
CA ALA A 33 7.11 15.03 9.21
C ALA A 33 8.04 16.25 9.36
N GLU A 34 9.34 16.08 9.12
CA GLU A 34 10.31 17.19 9.11
C GLU A 34 10.36 17.95 7.78
N GLY A 35 9.95 17.28 6.69
CA GLY A 35 10.04 17.80 5.34
C GLY A 35 8.95 18.83 5.05
N LEU A 36 9.28 20.12 5.24
CA LEU A 36 8.40 21.26 4.88
C LEU A 36 8.01 21.32 3.38
N PHE A 37 8.57 20.46 2.53
CA PHE A 37 8.42 20.50 1.08
C PHE A 37 7.33 19.55 0.53
N LEU A 38 6.90 18.54 1.29
CA LEU A 38 5.94 17.51 0.82
C LEU A 38 4.69 17.44 1.71
N THR A 39 4.14 18.61 2.07
CA THR A 39 3.03 18.72 3.04
C THR A 39 1.77 18.01 2.56
N GLU A 40 1.35 18.22 1.30
CA GLU A 40 0.13 17.58 0.80
C GLU A 40 0.30 16.07 0.64
N VAL A 41 1.50 15.61 0.27
CA VAL A 41 1.86 14.19 0.25
C VAL A 41 1.70 13.60 1.64
N TYR A 42 2.26 14.25 2.67
CA TYR A 42 2.16 13.79 4.06
C TYR A 42 0.71 13.72 4.57
N GLU A 43 -0.10 14.74 4.29
CA GLU A 43 -1.51 14.75 4.67
C GLU A 43 -2.29 13.61 4.00
N ARG A 44 -2.10 13.42 2.69
CA ARG A 44 -2.79 12.37 1.92
C ARG A 44 -2.31 10.97 2.27
N SER A 45 -1.01 10.80 2.53
CA SER A 45 -0.48 9.52 2.95
C SER A 45 -1.00 9.13 4.33
N ASN A 46 -1.06 10.07 5.28
CA ASN A 46 -1.69 9.85 6.59
C ASN A 46 -3.19 9.56 6.48
N ALA A 47 -3.91 10.21 5.55
CA ALA A 47 -5.32 9.88 5.30
C ALA A 47 -5.47 8.44 4.79
N ALA A 48 -4.60 8.00 3.87
CA ALA A 48 -4.60 6.61 3.40
C ALA A 48 -4.33 5.63 4.55
N LEU A 49 -3.31 5.91 5.38
CA LEU A 49 -2.98 5.10 6.56
C LEU A 49 -4.14 5.03 7.56
N LEU A 50 -4.81 6.15 7.81
CA LEU A 50 -5.99 6.22 8.66
C LEU A 50 -7.10 5.29 8.17
N PHE A 51 -7.43 5.36 6.88
CA PHE A 51 -8.46 4.49 6.31
C PHE A 51 -8.04 3.02 6.35
N PHE A 52 -6.79 2.69 6.03
CA PHE A 52 -6.31 1.30 6.15
C PHE A 52 -6.38 0.80 7.59
N HIS A 53 -6.01 1.62 8.58
CA HIS A 53 -6.12 1.23 9.98
C HIS A 53 -7.57 1.00 10.43
N LYS A 54 -8.54 1.72 9.84
CA LYS A 54 -9.97 1.49 10.10
C LYS A 54 -10.50 0.18 9.50
N VAL A 55 -9.79 -0.46 8.59
CA VAL A 55 -10.19 -1.76 8.01
C VAL A 55 -10.30 -2.85 9.09
N SER A 56 -9.48 -2.83 10.14
CA SER A 56 -9.55 -3.81 11.24
C SER A 56 -10.36 -3.32 12.45
N SER A 57 -11.05 -2.19 12.33
CA SER A 57 -11.83 -1.63 13.46
C SER A 57 -13.23 -2.22 13.62
N SER A 58 -13.66 -3.07 12.68
CA SER A 58 -14.96 -3.72 12.65
C SER A 58 -14.86 -5.16 12.18
N ASN A 59 -15.77 -6.00 12.67
CA ASN A 59 -15.90 -7.39 12.20
C ASN A 59 -16.84 -7.50 10.98
N LYS A 60 -17.35 -6.37 10.47
CA LYS A 60 -18.29 -6.36 9.35
C LYS A 60 -17.53 -6.17 8.04
N SER A 61 -17.57 -7.21 7.20
CA SER A 61 -16.92 -7.21 5.88
C SER A 61 -17.19 -5.96 5.04
N PHE A 62 -18.43 -5.44 5.01
CA PHE A 62 -18.76 -4.26 4.20
C PHE A 62 -18.09 -2.96 4.70
N GLU A 63 -17.92 -2.79 6.01
CA GLU A 63 -17.25 -1.62 6.59
C GLU A 63 -15.76 -1.68 6.25
N ASN A 64 -15.16 -2.86 6.42
CA ASN A 64 -13.76 -3.13 6.11
C ASN A 64 -13.47 -2.91 4.62
N SER A 65 -14.31 -3.42 3.73
CA SER A 65 -14.25 -3.17 2.28
C SER A 65 -14.40 -1.69 1.92
N ALA A 66 -15.29 -0.95 2.61
CA ALA A 66 -15.47 0.48 2.37
C ALA A 66 -14.21 1.27 2.76
N TYR A 67 -13.62 0.96 3.92
CA TYR A 67 -12.37 1.57 4.38
C TYR A 67 -11.18 1.19 3.50
N LEU A 68 -11.09 -0.06 3.04
CA LEU A 68 -10.05 -0.50 2.12
C LEU A 68 -10.09 0.30 0.81
N ARG A 69 -11.30 0.47 0.25
CA ARG A 69 -11.50 1.29 -0.95
C ARG A 69 -11.18 2.78 -0.70
N ALA A 70 -11.54 3.31 0.46
CA ALA A 70 -11.20 4.69 0.83
C ALA A 70 -9.67 4.89 0.91
N GLY A 71 -8.96 3.99 1.60
CA GLY A 71 -7.50 4.04 1.70
C GLY A 71 -6.80 3.89 0.35
N LEU A 72 -7.26 2.98 -0.51
CA LEU A 72 -6.74 2.85 -1.88
C LEU A 72 -6.96 4.11 -2.73
N ASN A 73 -8.07 4.81 -2.53
CA ASN A 73 -8.33 6.08 -3.22
C ASN A 73 -7.44 7.22 -2.70
N GLU A 74 -7.24 7.34 -1.39
CA GLU A 74 -6.29 8.31 -0.83
C GLU A 74 -4.86 8.01 -1.26
N PHE A 75 -4.46 6.74 -1.27
CA PHE A 75 -3.17 6.29 -1.81
C PHE A 75 -2.98 6.73 -3.27
N TYR A 76 -3.99 6.53 -4.12
CA TYR A 76 -3.97 7.03 -5.50
C TYR A 76 -3.83 8.56 -5.55
N GLY A 77 -4.49 9.26 -4.63
CA GLY A 77 -4.45 10.72 -4.48
C GLY A 77 -3.07 11.27 -4.08
N ILE A 78 -2.19 10.46 -3.48
CA ILE A 78 -0.81 10.87 -3.14
C ILE A 78 -0.05 11.35 -4.38
N GLN A 79 -0.25 10.70 -5.54
CA GLN A 79 0.41 11.11 -6.78
C GLN A 79 0.02 12.54 -7.19
N ASP A 80 -1.25 12.91 -7.03
CA ASP A 80 -1.72 14.25 -7.41
C ASP A 80 -1.29 15.30 -6.39
N ALA A 81 -1.20 14.93 -5.10
CA ALA A 81 -0.56 15.75 -4.08
C ALA A 81 0.93 15.99 -4.39
N ALA A 82 1.66 14.93 -4.76
CA ALA A 82 3.06 15.03 -5.13
C ALA A 82 3.29 15.99 -6.29
N LYS A 83 2.42 16.00 -7.31
CA LYS A 83 2.54 16.97 -8.42
C LYS A 83 2.43 18.42 -7.94
N ARG A 84 1.55 18.69 -6.96
CA ARG A 84 1.36 20.04 -6.40
C ARG A 84 2.55 20.43 -5.55
N ASP A 85 2.99 19.55 -4.66
CA ASP A 85 4.16 19.79 -3.80
C ASP A 85 5.45 19.97 -4.61
N PHE A 86 5.70 19.12 -5.60
CA PHE A 86 6.89 19.22 -6.47
C PHE A 86 6.91 20.52 -7.25
N LYS A 87 5.76 20.93 -7.80
CA LYS A 87 5.63 22.20 -8.52
C LYS A 87 5.81 23.40 -7.59
N LYS A 88 5.18 23.38 -6.41
CA LYS A 88 5.23 24.46 -5.43
C LYS A 88 6.63 24.69 -4.88
N ASN A 89 7.40 23.62 -4.68
CA ASN A 89 8.71 23.65 -4.05
C ASN A 89 9.88 23.49 -5.04
N GLU A 90 9.61 23.54 -6.35
CA GLU A 90 10.63 23.50 -7.42
C GLU A 90 11.61 22.29 -7.32
N LEU A 91 11.11 21.14 -6.84
CA LEU A 91 11.97 20.00 -6.48
C LEU A 91 12.56 19.30 -7.72
N THR A 92 11.74 19.01 -8.74
CA THR A 92 12.17 18.44 -10.03
C THR A 92 11.12 18.69 -11.12
N GLU A 93 11.51 18.48 -12.39
CA GLU A 93 10.60 18.56 -13.54
C GLU A 93 9.65 17.34 -13.67
N PHE A 94 10.01 16.20 -13.06
CA PHE A 94 9.21 14.97 -13.14
C PHE A 94 8.87 14.41 -11.76
N THR A 95 7.56 14.38 -11.46
CA THR A 95 7.01 13.71 -10.28
C THR A 95 6.81 12.22 -10.59
N PRO A 96 7.39 11.29 -9.78
CA PRO A 96 7.16 9.86 -9.93
C PRO A 96 5.68 9.51 -9.94
N LYS A 97 5.25 8.69 -10.90
CA LYS A 97 3.88 8.20 -11.01
C LYS A 97 3.76 6.81 -10.39
N LEU A 98 2.61 6.50 -9.82
CA LEU A 98 2.29 5.15 -9.33
C LEU A 98 2.42 4.09 -10.43
N SER A 99 2.07 4.45 -11.67
CA SER A 99 2.17 3.57 -12.84
C SER A 99 3.60 3.26 -13.27
N ASP A 100 4.56 4.05 -12.80
CA ASP A 100 5.96 4.01 -13.23
C ASP A 100 6.89 3.62 -12.07
N SER A 101 6.31 3.24 -10.91
CA SER A 101 7.04 2.71 -9.76
C SER A 101 7.81 1.45 -10.16
N LEU A 102 8.86 1.13 -9.41
CA LEU A 102 9.54 -0.17 -9.54
C LEU A 102 9.00 -1.18 -8.53
N ASN A 103 8.31 -0.70 -7.48
CA ASN A 103 7.85 -1.52 -6.38
C ASN A 103 6.55 -2.27 -6.76
N PRO A 104 6.56 -3.61 -6.81
CA PRO A 104 5.39 -4.36 -7.25
C PRO A 104 4.16 -4.13 -6.36
N LEU A 105 4.34 -3.91 -5.05
CA LEU A 105 3.23 -3.65 -4.14
C LEU A 105 2.52 -2.34 -4.46
N VAL A 106 3.27 -1.29 -4.87
CA VAL A 106 2.70 -0.02 -5.35
C VAL A 106 1.82 -0.28 -6.59
N HIS A 107 2.27 -1.13 -7.52
CA HIS A 107 1.48 -1.52 -8.69
C HIS A 107 0.25 -2.35 -8.32
N LEU A 108 0.36 -3.30 -7.38
CA LEU A 108 -0.78 -4.11 -6.92
C LEU A 108 -1.84 -3.20 -6.29
N MET A 109 -1.46 -2.28 -5.41
CA MET A 109 -2.39 -1.31 -4.81
C MET A 109 -3.01 -0.39 -5.86
N TYR A 110 -2.21 0.10 -6.81
CA TYR A 110 -2.71 0.90 -7.93
C TYR A 110 -3.77 0.14 -8.75
N LEU A 111 -3.53 -1.12 -9.08
CA LEU A 111 -4.48 -1.94 -9.85
C LEU A 111 -5.71 -2.32 -9.01
N LEU A 112 -5.53 -2.68 -7.74
CA LEU A 112 -6.62 -2.98 -6.81
C LEU A 112 -7.55 -1.78 -6.63
N ARG A 113 -7.00 -0.56 -6.60
CA ARG A 113 -7.81 0.67 -6.61
C ARG A 113 -8.71 0.72 -7.84
N HIS A 114 -8.17 0.45 -9.03
CA HIS A 114 -8.97 0.46 -10.26
C HIS A 114 -10.08 -0.58 -10.22
N VAL A 115 -9.79 -1.78 -9.73
CA VAL A 115 -10.80 -2.84 -9.57
C VAL A 115 -11.90 -2.39 -8.61
N ASN A 116 -11.53 -1.87 -7.43
CA ASN A 116 -12.47 -1.44 -6.38
C ASN A 116 -13.37 -0.27 -6.77
N VAL A 117 -12.93 0.57 -7.71
CA VAL A 117 -13.71 1.71 -8.21
C VAL A 117 -14.55 1.33 -9.41
N HIS A 118 -14.04 0.50 -10.33
CA HIS A 118 -14.64 0.35 -11.66
C HIS A 118 -15.20 -1.03 -11.98
N ALA A 119 -14.82 -2.08 -11.23
CA ALA A 119 -15.18 -3.45 -11.58
C ALA A 119 -15.91 -4.20 -10.46
N LYS A 120 -15.30 -4.27 -9.26
CA LYS A 120 -15.81 -5.08 -8.16
C LYS A 120 -15.26 -4.57 -6.84
N ILE A 121 -16.12 -4.49 -5.83
CA ILE A 121 -15.69 -4.21 -4.45
C ILE A 121 -14.99 -5.47 -3.91
N THR A 122 -13.77 -5.31 -3.43
CA THR A 122 -13.03 -6.37 -2.72
C THR A 122 -13.75 -6.69 -1.41
N THR A 123 -14.12 -7.95 -1.20
CA THR A 123 -14.65 -8.43 0.08
C THR A 123 -13.51 -8.83 1.01
N THR A 124 -13.80 -8.79 2.31
CA THR A 124 -12.83 -9.10 3.36
C THR A 124 -13.38 -10.06 4.39
N ASN A 125 -12.48 -10.80 5.03
CA ASN A 125 -12.76 -11.72 6.12
C ASN A 125 -11.74 -11.46 7.23
N THR A 126 -12.11 -11.83 8.44
CA THR A 126 -11.22 -11.87 9.60
C THR A 126 -10.64 -13.26 9.78
N MET A 127 -9.37 -13.33 10.13
CA MET A 127 -8.67 -14.56 10.44
C MET A 127 -7.85 -14.38 11.73
N PRO A 128 -7.94 -15.31 12.69
CA PRO A 128 -7.13 -15.26 13.90
C PRO A 128 -5.68 -15.62 13.57
N VAL A 129 -4.74 -14.87 14.12
CA VAL A 129 -3.29 -15.15 14.06
C VAL A 129 -2.67 -14.97 15.44
N ASN A 130 -1.67 -15.78 15.73
CA ASN A 130 -0.88 -15.67 16.95
C ASN A 130 0.42 -14.92 16.63
N LEU A 131 0.72 -13.92 17.45
CA LEU A 131 1.90 -13.09 17.32
C LEU A 131 2.74 -13.16 18.56
N ILE A 132 4.06 -13.04 18.38
CA ILE A 132 4.99 -12.87 19.49
C ILE A 132 5.18 -11.36 19.70
N SER A 133 4.69 -10.86 20.83
CA SER A 133 4.95 -9.51 21.30
C SER A 133 6.15 -9.53 22.25
N ASN A 134 7.12 -8.64 22.06
CA ASN A 134 8.26 -8.46 22.97
C ASN A 134 8.12 -7.19 23.83
N LEU A 135 6.88 -6.85 24.19
CA LEU A 135 6.59 -5.62 24.90
C LEU A 135 7.04 -5.76 26.36
N GLY A 136 8.01 -4.92 26.76
CA GLY A 136 8.63 -5.00 28.09
C GLY A 136 9.77 -6.03 28.21
N GLY A 137 10.32 -6.51 27.09
CA GLY A 137 11.47 -7.43 27.08
C GLY A 137 11.11 -8.87 27.44
N VAL A 138 9.83 -9.20 27.46
CA VAL A 138 9.30 -10.55 27.68
C VAL A 138 8.45 -10.93 26.47
N GLU A 139 8.66 -12.13 25.94
CA GLU A 139 7.87 -12.67 24.85
C GLU A 139 6.49 -13.12 25.34
N HIS A 140 5.45 -12.57 24.75
CA HIS A 140 4.06 -12.91 24.99
C HIS A 140 3.41 -13.34 23.67
N GLU A 141 2.74 -14.49 23.68
CA GLU A 141 1.87 -14.87 22.56
C GLU A 141 0.55 -14.10 22.67
N VAL A 142 0.20 -13.37 21.63
CA VAL A 142 -1.03 -12.59 21.54
C VAL A 142 -1.82 -13.06 20.34
N ALA A 143 -3.02 -13.59 20.58
CA ALA A 143 -3.98 -13.87 19.53
C ALA A 143 -4.67 -12.57 19.11
N ILE A 144 -4.59 -12.23 17.82
CA ILE A 144 -5.32 -11.11 17.25
C ILE A 144 -6.11 -11.56 16.02
N ASP A 145 -7.20 -10.87 15.72
CA ASP A 145 -7.88 -11.02 14.43
C ASP A 145 -7.28 -10.04 13.43
N ILE A 146 -6.78 -10.57 12.32
CA ILE A 146 -6.35 -9.77 11.16
C ILE A 146 -7.43 -9.80 10.09
N VAL A 147 -7.52 -8.72 9.31
CA VAL A 147 -8.39 -8.65 8.14
C VAL A 147 -7.59 -9.01 6.88
N ILE A 148 -8.15 -9.89 6.05
CA ILE A 148 -7.60 -10.30 4.76
C ILE A 148 -8.62 -10.04 3.65
N MET A 149 -8.14 -9.94 2.40
CA MET A 149 -8.98 -9.96 1.21
C MET A 149 -9.36 -11.40 0.87
N ASP A 150 -10.63 -11.65 0.55
CA ASP A 150 -11.13 -13.02 0.39
C ASP A 150 -10.84 -13.63 -0.96
N THR A 151 -10.82 -12.77 -1.98
CA THR A 151 -10.60 -13.19 -3.36
C THR A 151 -9.10 -13.09 -3.65
N PRO A 152 -8.47 -14.15 -4.21
CA PRO A 152 -7.07 -14.11 -4.61
C PRO A 152 -6.75 -12.86 -5.41
N THR A 153 -5.64 -12.20 -5.10
CA THR A 153 -5.31 -10.88 -5.63
C THR A 153 -5.30 -10.90 -7.15
N LEU A 154 -4.66 -11.91 -7.77
CA LEU A 154 -4.57 -12.02 -9.22
C LEU A 154 -5.95 -12.04 -9.89
N GLN A 155 -6.90 -12.78 -9.31
CA GLN A 155 -8.27 -12.87 -9.85
C GLN A 155 -8.93 -11.48 -9.89
N ASN A 156 -8.80 -10.69 -8.82
CA ASN A 156 -9.28 -9.30 -8.82
C ASN A 156 -8.58 -8.48 -9.91
N LEU A 157 -7.25 -8.58 -10.03
CA LEU A 157 -6.48 -7.79 -10.97
C LEU A 157 -6.80 -8.09 -12.43
N THR A 158 -7.17 -9.33 -12.77
CA THR A 158 -7.59 -9.68 -14.15
C THR A 158 -8.89 -8.99 -14.59
N LEU A 159 -9.66 -8.42 -13.66
CA LEU A 159 -10.82 -7.57 -13.98
C LEU A 159 -10.40 -6.17 -14.46
N CYS A 160 -9.16 -5.76 -14.19
CA CYS A 160 -8.63 -4.47 -14.59
C CYS A 160 -8.12 -4.51 -16.04
N GLY A 161 -8.65 -3.61 -16.88
CA GLY A 161 -8.16 -3.45 -18.26
C GLY A 161 -6.68 -3.02 -18.33
N GLU A 162 -6.17 -2.29 -17.33
CA GLU A 162 -4.76 -1.90 -17.30
C GLU A 162 -3.82 -3.07 -17.04
N ALA A 163 -4.20 -4.00 -16.15
CA ALA A 163 -3.39 -5.18 -15.86
C ALA A 163 -3.09 -5.96 -17.15
N LYS A 164 -4.12 -6.19 -17.98
CA LYS A 164 -4.00 -6.90 -19.26
C LYS A 164 -3.18 -6.17 -20.32
N ARG A 165 -3.13 -4.84 -20.27
CA ARG A 165 -2.49 -4.00 -21.30
C ARG A 165 -1.03 -3.71 -21.01
N TYR A 166 -0.67 -3.58 -19.73
CA TYR A 166 0.60 -2.99 -19.34
C TYR A 166 1.48 -3.91 -18.49
N TYR A 167 1.06 -5.12 -18.16
CA TYR A 167 1.82 -6.00 -17.26
C TYR A 167 2.03 -7.37 -17.90
N ASP A 168 3.20 -7.95 -17.60
CA ASP A 168 3.40 -9.38 -17.80
C ASP A 168 2.60 -10.14 -16.74
N ILE A 169 1.81 -11.13 -17.18
CA ILE A 169 0.91 -11.86 -16.29
C ILE A 169 1.68 -12.72 -15.28
N THR A 170 2.85 -13.25 -15.65
CA THR A 170 3.65 -14.12 -14.79
C THR A 170 4.34 -13.34 -13.67
N GLU A 171 4.79 -12.11 -13.96
CA GLU A 171 5.31 -11.21 -12.92
C GLU A 171 4.20 -10.75 -11.98
N LEU A 172 3.03 -10.41 -12.55
CA LEU A 172 1.88 -9.99 -11.77
C LEU A 172 1.36 -11.11 -10.86
N GLU A 173 1.38 -12.35 -11.33
CA GLU A 173 1.05 -13.54 -10.55
C GLU A 173 2.01 -13.71 -9.37
N LYS A 174 3.33 -13.61 -9.58
CA LYS A 174 4.32 -13.69 -8.49
C LYS A 174 4.10 -12.62 -7.43
N ALA A 175 3.87 -11.38 -7.85
CA ALA A 175 3.60 -10.28 -6.93
C ALA A 175 2.26 -10.48 -6.18
N SER A 176 1.23 -10.96 -6.87
CA SER A 176 -0.08 -11.26 -6.28
C SER A 176 0.01 -12.38 -5.24
N ASN A 177 0.73 -13.46 -5.55
CA ASN A 177 0.95 -14.57 -4.63
C ASN A 177 1.73 -14.13 -3.39
N TRP A 178 2.71 -13.24 -3.56
CA TRP A 178 3.42 -12.64 -2.42
C TRP A 178 2.46 -11.84 -1.52
N LEU A 179 1.57 -11.03 -2.10
CA LEU A 179 0.59 -10.26 -1.33
C LEU A 179 -0.36 -11.19 -0.59
N ASP A 180 -0.94 -12.17 -1.29
CA ASP A 180 -1.87 -13.16 -0.73
C ASP A 180 -1.24 -13.97 0.41
N HIS A 181 0.02 -14.37 0.26
CA HIS A 181 0.74 -15.03 1.34
C HIS A 181 1.00 -14.08 2.52
N THR A 182 1.54 -12.89 2.26
CA THR A 182 1.94 -11.94 3.31
C THR A 182 0.74 -11.43 4.12
N GLN A 183 -0.40 -11.16 3.48
CA GLN A 183 -1.59 -10.72 4.20
C GLN A 183 -2.15 -11.80 5.14
N CYS A 184 -1.93 -13.09 4.87
CA CYS A 184 -2.36 -14.16 5.77
C CYS A 184 -1.55 -14.21 7.08
N HIS A 185 -0.37 -13.58 7.12
CA HIS A 185 0.43 -13.51 8.34
C HIS A 185 0.24 -12.17 9.06
N PHE A 186 0.10 -11.08 8.30
CA PHE A 186 0.16 -9.72 8.84
C PHE A 186 -1.13 -8.89 8.63
N GLY A 187 -2.11 -9.43 7.92
CA GLY A 187 -3.30 -8.70 7.51
C GLY A 187 -3.03 -7.73 6.37
N VAL A 188 -4.11 -7.36 5.66
CA VAL A 188 -4.04 -6.42 4.53
C VAL A 188 -3.61 -5.01 4.97
N VAL A 189 -3.89 -4.64 6.22
CA VAL A 189 -3.57 -3.33 6.78
C VAL A 189 -2.07 -3.09 6.80
N GLU A 190 -1.29 -4.03 7.35
CA GLU A 190 0.17 -3.88 7.40
C GLU A 190 0.77 -3.89 6.00
N VAL A 191 0.32 -4.81 5.13
CA VAL A 191 0.81 -4.88 3.75
C VAL A 191 0.57 -3.55 3.04
N PHE A 192 -0.61 -2.96 3.14
CA PHE A 192 -0.89 -1.69 2.45
C PHE A 192 -0.18 -0.50 3.09
N ARG A 193 0.00 -0.49 4.42
CA ARG A 193 0.87 0.49 5.11
C ARG A 193 2.29 0.51 4.53
N ARG A 194 2.87 -0.67 4.26
CA ARG A 194 4.19 -0.80 3.62
C ARG A 194 4.18 -0.28 2.18
N GLY A 195 3.11 -0.53 1.42
CA GLY A 195 2.98 -0.01 0.06
C GLY A 195 2.85 1.51 -0.01
N VAL A 196 2.11 2.12 0.94
CA VAL A 196 2.07 3.59 1.09
C VAL A 196 3.47 4.13 1.39
N SER A 197 4.19 3.51 2.33
CA SER A 197 5.56 3.91 2.70
C SER A 197 6.55 3.74 1.54
N ALA A 198 6.44 2.66 0.77
CA ALA A 198 7.27 2.42 -0.41
C ALA A 198 7.13 3.54 -1.45
N TYR A 199 5.90 3.95 -1.78
CA TYR A 199 5.71 5.04 -2.73
C TYR A 199 6.18 6.39 -2.18
N CYS A 200 5.95 6.67 -0.90
CA CYS A 200 6.46 7.89 -0.27
C CYS A 200 8.00 7.94 -0.28
N ARG A 201 8.66 6.79 -0.11
CA ARG A 201 10.12 6.68 -0.23
C ARG A 201 10.60 6.98 -1.65
N GLU A 202 9.89 6.54 -2.69
CA GLU A 202 10.19 6.91 -4.08
C GLU A 202 10.08 8.43 -4.31
N LEU A 203 9.05 9.06 -3.75
CA LEU A 203 8.86 10.52 -3.83
C LEU A 203 9.98 11.28 -3.10
N LEU A 204 10.35 10.85 -1.89
CA LEU A 204 11.45 11.44 -1.13
C LEU A 204 12.79 11.32 -1.87
N ARG A 205 13.09 10.15 -2.46
CA ARG A 205 14.29 9.95 -3.29
C ARG A 205 14.30 10.87 -4.51
N ALA A 206 13.17 10.99 -5.20
CA ALA A 206 13.05 11.88 -6.36
C ALA A 206 13.20 13.36 -5.97
N ALA A 207 12.73 13.74 -4.79
CA ALA A 207 12.92 15.07 -4.20
C ALA A 207 14.34 15.30 -3.65
N LYS A 208 15.22 14.29 -3.68
CA LYS A 208 16.58 14.31 -3.09
C LYS A 208 16.57 14.62 -1.58
N LEU A 209 15.54 14.13 -0.88
CA LEU A 209 15.39 14.29 0.57
C LEU A 209 15.85 13.04 1.35
N VAL A 210 16.20 11.96 0.64
CA VAL A 210 16.84 10.73 1.13
C VAL A 210 17.74 10.11 0.07
#